data_AF-A0A1F2T8U3-F1
#
_entry.id   AF-A0A1F2T8U3-F1
#
_cell.length_a   1.000
_cell.length_b   1.000
_cell.length_c   1.000
_cell.angle_alpha   90.00
_cell.angle_beta   90.00
_cell.angle_gamma   90.00
#
_symmetry.space_group_name_H-M   'P 1'
#
loop_
_entity.id
_entity.type
_entity.pdbx_description
1 polymer ?
#
loop_
_entity_poly.entity_id
_entity_poly.type
_entity_poly.pdbx_seq_one_letter_code
_entity_poly.pdbx_strand_id
1 'polypeptide(L)'
;MKGLAQAIAASVAIAAVSTLADFIWAIWIPEHRAVYGLVHGALLFCAVGLVLGMLAGRPAPGALGGLVIGGAAAALFYAASPLAGYSAMFLAWCGVWMALAGWYARLRGVAVSGTVLARGAAAATASGLAFYSISGIWMPFDPAGWDYLLHFAAWTAAYVPGFAAILLGRRS
;
A
#
# COMPACT_ATOMS: atom_id res chain seq x y z
N MET A 1 -14.70 17.22 3.98
CA MET A 1 -14.16 16.74 5.27
C MET A 1 -14.23 15.22 5.44
N LYS A 2 -15.36 14.54 5.19
CA LYS A 2 -15.46 13.06 5.37
C LYS A 2 -14.37 12.25 4.66
N GLY A 3 -14.05 12.57 3.40
CA GLY A 3 -13.01 11.86 2.64
C GLY A 3 -11.58 12.03 3.18
N LEU A 4 -11.26 13.21 3.76
CA LEU A 4 -9.95 13.45 4.37
C LEU A 4 -9.80 12.67 5.68
N ALA A 5 -10.82 12.71 6.54
CA ALA A 5 -10.83 11.93 7.76
C ALA A 5 -10.72 10.43 7.50
N GLN A 6 -11.41 9.92 6.46
CA GLN A 6 -11.30 8.53 6.01
C GLN A 6 -9.89 8.20 5.51
N ALA A 7 -9.26 9.11 4.76
CA ALA A 7 -7.89 8.92 4.28
C ALA A 7 -6.89 8.86 5.45
N ILE A 8 -6.99 9.78 6.41
CA ILE A 8 -6.14 9.79 7.60
C ILE A 8 -6.34 8.52 8.42
N ALA A 9 -7.59 8.14 8.69
CA ALA A 9 -7.90 6.94 9.46
C ALA A 9 -7.40 5.67 8.76
N ALA A 10 -7.59 5.56 7.44
CA ALA A 10 -7.08 4.45 6.64
C ALA A 10 -5.54 4.39 6.69
N SER A 11 -4.86 5.53 6.51
CA SER A 11 -3.40 5.59 6.59
C SER A 11 -2.86 5.19 7.94
N VAL A 12 -3.45 5.69 9.02
CA VAL A 12 -3.06 5.33 10.39
C VAL A 12 -3.25 3.84 10.65
N ALA A 13 -4.41 3.29 10.25
CA ALA A 13 -4.69 1.87 10.44
C ALA A 13 -3.70 1.00 9.65
N ILE A 14 -3.44 1.33 8.38
CA ILE A 14 -2.50 0.56 7.55
C ILE A 14 -1.06 0.78 8.00
N ALA A 15 -0.67 1.97 8.43
CA ALA A 15 0.65 2.21 8.99
C ALA A 15 0.91 1.37 10.24
N ALA A 16 -0.09 1.18 11.10
CA ALA A 16 0.02 0.26 12.23
C ALA A 16 0.26 -1.18 11.76
N VAL A 17 -0.47 -1.63 10.73
CA VAL A 17 -0.28 -2.97 10.14
C VAL A 17 1.10 -3.11 9.51
N SER A 18 1.57 -2.13 8.74
CA SER A 18 2.90 -2.14 8.12
C SER A 18 4.01 -2.13 9.16
N THR A 19 3.87 -1.33 10.22
CA THR A 19 4.85 -1.29 11.33
C THR A 19 4.90 -2.62 12.07
N LEU A 20 3.75 -3.23 12.33
CA LEU A 20 3.69 -4.58 12.91
C LEU A 20 4.31 -5.60 11.96
N ALA A 21 4.10 -5.47 10.66
CA ALA A 21 4.69 -6.37 9.67
C ALA A 21 6.22 -6.20 9.61
N ASP A 22 6.74 -4.97 9.71
CA ASP A 22 8.18 -4.68 9.84
C ASP A 22 8.75 -5.34 11.10
N PHE A 23 8.06 -5.22 12.23
CA PHE A 23 8.43 -5.86 13.48
C PHE A 23 8.44 -7.39 13.36
N ILE A 24 7.43 -7.97 12.69
CA ILE A 24 7.37 -9.41 12.47
C ILE A 24 8.52 -9.88 11.57
N TRP A 25 8.78 -9.14 10.50
CA TRP A 25 9.86 -9.43 9.56
C TRP A 25 11.21 -9.40 10.25
N ALA A 26 11.45 -8.36 11.06
CA ALA A 26 12.65 -8.15 11.84
C ALA A 26 13.00 -9.33 12.77
N ILE A 27 12.00 -9.88 13.45
CA ILE A 27 12.23 -10.85 14.54
C ILE A 27 12.18 -12.30 14.03
N TRP A 28 11.23 -12.62 13.16
CA TRP A 28 10.92 -14.02 12.82
C TRP A 28 11.34 -14.43 11.41
N ILE A 29 11.88 -13.52 10.59
CA ILE A 29 12.29 -13.81 9.22
C ILE A 29 13.81 -13.54 9.04
N PRO A 30 14.67 -14.48 9.48
CA PRO A 30 16.13 -14.29 9.48
C PRO A 30 16.76 -14.34 8.08
N GLU A 31 16.09 -14.98 7.11
CA GLU A 31 16.54 -15.05 5.72
C GLU A 31 15.44 -14.57 4.78
N HIS A 32 15.75 -13.55 3.98
CA HIS A 32 14.81 -13.04 3.00
C HIS A 32 14.63 -14.03 1.84
N ARG A 33 13.46 -14.67 1.78
CA ARG A 33 13.02 -15.55 0.68
C ARG A 33 11.86 -14.92 -0.06
N ALA A 34 11.80 -15.12 -1.38
CA ALA A 34 10.75 -14.53 -2.22
C ALA A 34 9.33 -14.89 -1.76
N VAL A 35 9.12 -16.12 -1.26
CA VAL A 35 7.84 -16.56 -0.70
C VAL A 35 7.38 -15.67 0.46
N TYR A 36 8.29 -15.22 1.32
CA TYR A 36 7.93 -14.36 2.45
C TYR A 36 7.49 -12.99 1.97
N GLY A 37 8.14 -12.41 0.95
CA GLY A 37 7.71 -11.12 0.41
C GLY A 37 6.43 -11.20 -0.38
N LEU A 38 6.18 -12.31 -1.08
CA LEU A 38 4.89 -12.58 -1.73
C LEU A 38 3.75 -12.64 -0.72
N VAL A 39 3.93 -13.42 0.35
CA VAL A 39 2.92 -13.55 1.43
C VAL A 39 2.73 -12.21 2.14
N HIS A 40 3.81 -11.51 2.47
CA HIS A 40 3.74 -10.19 3.10
C HIS A 40 3.01 -9.17 2.23
N GLY A 41 3.37 -9.05 0.95
CA GLY A 41 2.68 -8.16 0.01
C GLY A 41 1.20 -8.50 -0.10
N ALA A 42 0.85 -9.78 -0.26
CA ALA A 42 -0.54 -10.21 -0.33
C ALA A 42 -1.32 -9.87 0.95
N LEU A 43 -0.77 -10.16 2.14
CA LEU A 43 -1.44 -9.90 3.42
C LEU A 43 -1.56 -8.40 3.73
N LEU A 44 -0.53 -7.62 3.45
CA LEU A 44 -0.55 -6.18 3.66
C LEU A 44 -1.62 -5.51 2.79
N PHE A 45 -1.67 -5.86 1.50
CA PHE A 45 -2.68 -5.31 0.62
C PHE A 45 -4.06 -5.95 0.81
N CYS A 46 -4.17 -7.14 1.40
CA CYS A 46 -5.43 -7.66 1.91
C CYS A 46 -6.01 -6.71 2.98
N ALA A 47 -5.18 -6.22 3.92
CA ALA A 47 -5.60 -5.24 4.91
C ALA A 47 -6.00 -3.88 4.27
N VAL A 48 -5.22 -3.39 3.30
CA VAL A 48 -5.57 -2.18 2.53
C VAL A 48 -6.92 -2.35 1.81
N GLY A 49 -7.09 -3.47 1.12
CA GLY A 49 -8.30 -3.83 0.41
C GLY A 49 -9.51 -3.96 1.36
N LEU A 50 -9.32 -4.54 2.54
CA LEU A 50 -10.34 -4.62 3.59
C LEU A 50 -10.80 -3.23 4.01
N VAL A 51 -9.88 -2.30 4.26
CA VAL A 51 -10.21 -0.91 4.62
C VAL A 51 -11.02 -0.23 3.52
N LEU A 52 -10.56 -0.32 2.26
CA LEU A 52 -11.30 0.23 1.11
C LEU A 52 -12.67 -0.46 0.93
N GLY A 53 -12.74 -1.76 1.17
CA GLY A 53 -13.96 -2.56 1.16
C GLY A 53 -14.95 -2.10 2.22
N MET A 54 -14.52 -1.89 3.46
CA MET A 54 -15.36 -1.35 4.54
C MET A 54 -15.92 0.02 4.17
N LEU A 55 -15.09 0.91 3.61
CA LEU A 55 -15.53 2.24 3.15
C LEU A 55 -16.54 2.18 1.99
N ALA A 56 -16.49 1.12 1.18
CA ALA A 56 -17.44 0.86 0.10
C ALA A 56 -18.65 -0.01 0.52
N GLY A 57 -18.72 -0.48 1.77
CA GLY A 57 -19.76 -1.40 2.24
C GLY A 57 -19.62 -2.84 1.72
N ARG A 58 -18.44 -3.22 1.22
CA ARG A 58 -18.13 -4.53 0.64
C ARG A 58 -16.77 -5.06 1.15
N PRO A 59 -16.66 -5.41 2.45
CA PRO A 59 -15.38 -5.77 3.08
C PRO A 59 -14.73 -7.01 2.45
N ALA A 60 -15.49 -8.10 2.25
CA ALA A 60 -14.92 -9.34 1.71
C ALA A 60 -14.40 -9.19 0.25
N PRO A 61 -15.16 -8.60 -0.69
CA PRO A 61 -14.61 -8.28 -2.02
C PRO A 61 -13.43 -7.31 -1.98
N GLY A 62 -13.43 -6.37 -1.03
CA GLY A 62 -12.30 -5.47 -0.81
C GLY A 62 -11.03 -6.22 -0.43
N ALA A 63 -11.10 -7.06 0.60
CA ALA A 63 -9.99 -7.88 1.08
C ALA A 63 -9.44 -8.81 -0.01
N LEU A 64 -10.32 -9.51 -0.73
CA LEU A 64 -9.93 -10.40 -1.84
C LEU A 64 -9.24 -9.65 -2.97
N GLY A 65 -9.78 -8.50 -3.40
CA GLY A 65 -9.13 -7.71 -4.44
C GLY A 65 -7.78 -7.15 -3.99
N GLY A 66 -7.68 -6.70 -2.74
CA GLY A 66 -6.42 -6.27 -2.13
C GLY A 66 -5.37 -7.38 -2.10
N LEU A 67 -5.76 -8.59 -1.68
CA LEU A 67 -4.91 -9.78 -1.67
C LEU A 67 -4.35 -10.07 -3.07
N VAL A 68 -5.22 -10.10 -4.08
CA VAL A 68 -4.82 -10.37 -5.48
C VAL A 68 -3.90 -9.29 -6.02
N ILE A 69 -4.24 -8.01 -5.80
CA ILE A 69 -3.44 -6.87 -6.26
C ILE A 69 -2.07 -6.88 -5.58
N GLY A 70 -2.01 -7.10 -4.28
CA GLY A 70 -0.75 -7.18 -3.53
C GLY A 70 0.12 -8.36 -3.94
N GLY A 71 -0.47 -9.53 -4.10
CA GLY A 71 0.24 -10.71 -4.60
C GLY A 71 0.81 -10.49 -6.00
N ALA A 72 0.04 -9.89 -6.91
CA ALA A 72 0.49 -9.55 -8.25
C ALA A 72 1.61 -8.51 -8.25
N ALA A 73 1.51 -7.47 -7.40
CA ALA A 73 2.55 -6.45 -7.27
C ALA A 73 3.85 -7.01 -6.66
N ALA A 74 3.76 -7.88 -5.66
CA ALA A 74 4.92 -8.56 -5.10
C ALA A 74 5.57 -9.51 -6.12
N ALA A 75 4.76 -10.23 -6.91
CA ALA A 75 5.27 -11.05 -8.01
C ALA A 75 5.98 -10.20 -9.07
N LEU A 76 5.40 -9.04 -9.43
CA LEU A 76 6.02 -8.09 -10.34
C LEU A 76 7.37 -7.58 -9.80
N PHE A 77 7.43 -7.23 -8.51
CA PHE A 77 8.68 -6.83 -7.87
C PHE A 77 9.75 -7.91 -8.00
N TYR A 78 9.45 -9.16 -7.61
CA TYR A 78 10.41 -10.24 -7.68
C TYR A 78 10.84 -10.58 -9.11
N ALA A 79 9.92 -10.51 -10.07
CA ALA A 79 10.23 -10.72 -11.49
C ALA A 79 11.11 -9.61 -12.08
N ALA A 80 10.90 -8.34 -11.68
CA ALA A 80 11.64 -7.20 -12.18
C ALA A 80 12.96 -6.92 -11.42
N SER A 81 13.07 -7.41 -10.18
CA SER A 81 14.23 -7.19 -9.30
C SER A 81 15.59 -7.61 -9.90
N PRO A 82 15.74 -8.68 -10.72
CA PRO A 82 17.03 -9.03 -11.31
C PRO A 82 17.55 -7.99 -12.31
N LEU A 83 16.66 -7.20 -12.90
CA LEU A 83 17.01 -6.18 -13.91
C LEU A 83 17.12 -4.78 -13.29
N ALA A 84 16.24 -4.45 -12.34
CA ALA A 84 16.09 -3.10 -11.81
C ALA A 84 16.50 -2.96 -10.33
N GLY A 85 16.87 -4.06 -9.66
CA GLY A 85 17.19 -4.08 -8.23
C GLY A 85 16.04 -3.54 -7.37
N TYR A 86 16.37 -2.77 -6.33
CA TYR A 86 15.39 -2.16 -5.43
C TYR A 86 14.44 -1.17 -6.13
N SER A 87 14.85 -0.60 -7.27
CA SER A 87 14.00 0.36 -8.00
C SER A 87 12.71 -0.27 -8.55
N ALA A 88 12.68 -1.60 -8.72
CA ALA A 88 11.46 -2.36 -9.03
C ALA A 88 10.36 -2.16 -7.98
N MET A 89 10.71 -1.82 -6.74
CA MET A 89 9.75 -1.56 -5.67
C MET A 89 8.86 -0.36 -6.00
N PHE A 90 9.44 0.72 -6.57
CA PHE A 90 8.67 1.90 -6.95
C PHE A 90 7.71 1.61 -8.10
N LEU A 91 8.12 0.79 -9.06
CA LEU A 91 7.24 0.33 -10.15
C LEU A 91 6.05 -0.46 -9.60
N ALA A 92 6.33 -1.44 -8.72
CA ALA A 92 5.29 -2.24 -8.07
C ALA A 92 4.35 -1.38 -7.21
N TRP A 93 4.91 -0.42 -6.46
CA TRP A 93 4.15 0.52 -5.63
C TRP A 93 3.19 1.38 -6.46
N CYS A 94 3.68 1.98 -7.55
CA CYS A 94 2.84 2.75 -8.46
C CYS A 94 1.72 1.90 -9.07
N GLY A 95 2.04 0.69 -9.52
CA GLY A 95 1.06 -0.25 -10.08
C GLY A 95 -0.05 -0.61 -9.08
N VAL A 96 0.32 -0.84 -7.81
CA VAL A 96 -0.62 -1.15 -6.73
C VAL A 96 -1.64 -0.03 -6.54
N TRP A 97 -1.20 1.23 -6.51
CA TRP A 97 -2.10 2.38 -6.28
C TRP A 97 -3.08 2.59 -7.43
N MET A 98 -2.61 2.41 -8.67
CA MET A 98 -3.49 2.44 -9.83
C MET A 98 -4.53 1.31 -9.79
N ALA A 99 -4.11 0.10 -9.48
CA ALA A 99 -4.99 -1.05 -9.38
C ALA A 99 -6.03 -0.89 -8.24
N LEU A 100 -5.61 -0.41 -7.08
CA LEU A 100 -6.49 -0.14 -5.95
C LEU A 100 -7.51 0.96 -6.26
N ALA A 101 -7.14 2.01 -7.00
CA ALA A 101 -8.06 3.06 -7.42
C ALA A 101 -9.16 2.48 -8.34
N GLY A 102 -8.79 1.68 -9.34
CA GLY A 102 -9.73 1.00 -10.22
C GLY A 102 -10.61 0.00 -9.46
N TRP A 103 -10.03 -0.78 -8.54
CA TRP A 103 -10.78 -1.73 -7.73
C TRP A 103 -11.78 -1.05 -6.81
N TYR A 104 -11.36 0.03 -6.13
CA TYR A 104 -12.26 0.81 -5.26
C TYR A 104 -13.42 1.44 -6.04
N ALA A 105 -13.19 1.95 -7.25
CA ALA A 105 -14.26 2.41 -8.13
C ALA A 105 -15.26 1.28 -8.44
N ARG A 106 -14.76 0.08 -8.77
CA ARG A 106 -15.59 -1.10 -9.02
C ARG A 106 -16.39 -1.54 -7.78
N LEU A 107 -15.80 -1.51 -6.59
CA LEU A 107 -16.49 -1.81 -5.33
C LEU A 107 -17.66 -0.86 -5.09
N ARG A 108 -17.50 0.40 -5.49
CA ARG A 108 -18.50 1.46 -5.41
C ARG A 108 -19.55 1.41 -6.52
N GLY A 109 -19.45 0.49 -7.47
CA GLY A 109 -20.36 0.39 -8.62
C GLY A 109 -20.12 1.47 -9.68
N VAL A 110 -18.93 2.06 -9.72
CA VAL A 110 -18.55 3.16 -10.61
C VAL A 110 -17.70 2.61 -11.74
N ALA A 111 -17.97 3.07 -12.97
CA ALA A 111 -17.13 2.71 -14.12
C ALA A 111 -15.71 3.29 -13.98
N VAL A 112 -14.71 2.55 -14.42
CA VAL A 112 -13.33 3.07 -14.52
C VAL A 112 -13.33 4.15 -15.60
N SER A 113 -13.23 5.40 -15.18
CA SER A 113 -13.21 6.59 -16.04
C SER A 113 -11.84 7.26 -16.03
N GLY A 114 -11.65 8.25 -16.91
CA GLY A 114 -10.44 9.09 -16.89
C GLY A 114 -10.18 9.73 -15.52
N THR A 115 -11.22 10.07 -14.76
CA THR A 115 -11.10 10.58 -13.38
C THR A 115 -10.56 9.52 -12.42
N VAL A 116 -11.02 8.27 -12.51
CA VAL A 116 -10.51 7.17 -11.68
C VAL A 116 -9.03 6.92 -11.99
N LEU A 117 -8.67 6.92 -13.27
CA LEU A 117 -7.29 6.75 -13.71
C LEU A 117 -6.41 7.92 -13.24
N ALA A 118 -6.86 9.16 -13.38
CA ALA A 118 -6.14 10.34 -12.91
C ALA A 118 -5.91 10.30 -11.38
N ARG A 119 -6.89 9.82 -10.62
CA ARG A 119 -6.76 9.65 -9.17
C ARG A 119 -5.82 8.51 -8.79
N GLY A 120 -5.84 7.41 -9.54
CA GLY A 120 -4.85 6.33 -9.40
C GLY A 120 -3.43 6.79 -9.72
N ALA A 121 -3.26 7.57 -10.78
CA ALA A 121 -1.97 8.18 -11.13
C ALA A 121 -1.49 9.17 -10.06
N ALA A 122 -2.38 10.05 -9.59
CA ALA A 122 -2.06 10.97 -8.49
C ALA A 122 -1.67 10.22 -7.20
N ALA A 123 -2.40 9.13 -6.88
CA ALA A 123 -2.08 8.28 -5.74
C ALA A 123 -0.69 7.63 -5.90
N ALA A 124 -0.43 7.04 -7.06
CA ALA A 124 0.84 6.40 -7.39
C ALA A 124 2.02 7.38 -7.28
N THR A 125 1.89 8.57 -7.88
CA THR A 125 2.96 9.58 -7.83
C THR A 125 3.16 10.13 -6.42
N ALA A 126 2.10 10.59 -5.77
CA ALA A 126 2.23 11.26 -4.48
C ALA A 126 2.65 10.29 -3.37
N SER A 127 2.08 9.08 -3.33
CA SER A 127 2.52 8.03 -2.39
C SER A 127 3.86 7.45 -2.77
N GLY A 128 4.19 7.34 -4.06
CA GLY A 128 5.51 6.88 -4.51
C GLY A 128 6.63 7.83 -4.08
N LEU A 129 6.43 9.14 -4.22
CA LEU A 129 7.39 10.15 -3.76
C LEU A 129 7.53 10.14 -2.23
N ALA A 130 6.42 10.01 -1.50
CA ALA A 130 6.46 9.90 -0.05
C ALA A 130 7.15 8.61 0.41
N PHE A 131 6.87 7.48 -0.25
CA PHE A 131 7.54 6.21 0.00
C PHE A 131 9.04 6.29 -0.28
N TYR A 132 9.44 6.93 -1.39
CA TYR A 132 10.85 7.19 -1.70
C TYR A 132 11.54 8.01 -0.61
N SER A 133 10.87 9.05 -0.08
CA SER A 133 11.47 9.88 0.98
C SER A 133 11.70 9.13 2.29
N ILE A 134 10.96 8.05 2.54
CA ILE A 134 11.10 7.26 3.76
C ILE A 134 11.86 5.95 3.55
N SER A 135 12.28 5.61 2.32
CA SER A 135 12.81 4.26 2.05
C SER A 135 14.11 3.95 2.78
N GLY A 136 14.76 4.97 3.35
CA GLY A 136 15.94 4.84 4.20
C GLY A 136 15.66 4.33 5.62
N ILE A 137 14.40 4.25 6.08
CA ILE A 137 14.10 3.86 7.48
C ILE A 137 14.58 2.44 7.84
N TRP A 138 14.77 1.57 6.85
CA TRP A 138 15.26 0.21 7.04
C TRP A 138 16.79 0.07 6.89
N MET A 139 17.52 1.17 6.69
CA MET A 139 18.96 1.16 6.40
C MET A 139 19.77 2.00 7.42
N PRO A 140 20.84 1.43 8.02
CA PRO A 140 21.28 0.04 7.93
C PRO A 140 20.25 -0.92 8.57
N PHE A 141 20.27 -2.19 8.14
CA PHE A 141 19.38 -3.21 8.69
C PHE A 141 19.85 -3.58 10.11
N ASP A 142 19.30 -2.89 11.11
CA ASP A 142 19.52 -3.13 12.54
C ASP A 142 18.18 -3.19 13.30
N PRO A 143 17.46 -4.32 13.21
CA PRO A 143 16.10 -4.39 13.73
C PRO A 143 15.98 -4.25 15.25
N ALA A 144 17.06 -4.54 16.00
CA ALA A 144 17.09 -4.35 17.44
C ALA A 144 17.20 -2.87 17.84
N GLY A 145 17.74 -2.03 16.96
CA GLY A 145 17.91 -0.58 17.14
C GLY A 145 16.82 0.28 16.48
N TRP A 146 15.84 -0.31 15.79
CA TRP A 146 14.82 0.45 15.06
C TRP A 146 13.82 1.17 15.98
N ASP A 147 13.54 2.43 15.65
CA ASP A 147 12.47 3.21 16.26
C ASP A 147 11.15 2.93 15.53
N TYR A 148 10.34 2.03 16.09
CA TYR A 148 9.05 1.67 15.50
C TYR A 148 8.02 2.82 15.50
N LEU A 149 8.19 3.85 16.34
CA LEU A 149 7.36 5.04 16.27
C LEU A 149 7.71 5.87 15.02
N LEU A 150 9.00 5.96 14.68
CA LEU A 150 9.45 6.56 13.43
C LEU A 150 8.94 5.76 12.22
N HIS A 151 9.00 4.42 12.25
CA HIS A 151 8.45 3.59 11.18
C HIS A 151 6.95 3.81 10.99
N PHE A 152 6.20 3.89 12.09
CA PHE A 152 4.78 4.18 12.06
C PHE A 152 4.47 5.56 11.46
N ALA A 153 5.21 6.59 11.87
CA ALA A 153 5.08 7.94 11.32
C ALA A 153 5.43 7.99 9.83
N ALA A 154 6.51 7.31 9.43
CA ALA A 154 6.96 7.19 8.06
C ALA A 154 5.90 6.50 7.18
N TRP A 155 5.42 5.32 7.59
CA TRP A 155 4.35 4.62 6.89
C TRP A 155 3.09 5.48 6.76
N THR A 156 2.71 6.18 7.83
CA THR A 156 1.56 7.10 7.78
C THR A 156 1.77 8.16 6.69
N ALA A 157 2.94 8.80 6.65
CA ALA A 157 3.29 9.78 5.64
C ALA A 157 3.28 9.20 4.21
N ALA A 158 3.71 7.96 4.03
CA ALA A 158 3.68 7.28 2.74
C ALA A 158 2.24 6.98 2.26
N TYR A 159 1.33 6.58 3.14
CA TYR A 159 -0.03 6.18 2.78
C TYR A 159 -1.01 7.35 2.62
N VAL A 160 -0.91 8.41 3.43
CA VAL A 160 -1.80 9.60 3.39
C VAL A 160 -2.04 10.14 1.98
N PRO A 161 -1.03 10.47 1.16
CA PRO A 161 -1.26 11.03 -0.16
C PRO A 161 -2.00 10.06 -1.10
N GLY A 162 -1.71 8.76 -1.02
CA GLY A 162 -2.37 7.74 -1.85
C GLY A 162 -3.84 7.59 -1.51
N PHE A 163 -4.17 7.42 -0.22
CA PHE A 163 -5.55 7.36 0.25
C PHE A 163 -6.29 8.68 -0.01
N ALA A 164 -5.64 9.82 0.20
CA ALA A 164 -6.22 11.12 -0.08
C ALA A 164 -6.62 11.24 -1.56
N ALA A 165 -5.74 10.87 -2.49
CA ALA A 165 -6.06 10.90 -3.93
C ALA A 165 -7.26 10.01 -4.28
N ILE A 166 -7.36 8.81 -3.69
CA ILE A 166 -8.46 7.86 -3.95
C ILE A 166 -9.77 8.24 -3.25
N LEU A 167 -9.72 8.87 -2.07
CA LEU A 167 -10.90 9.11 -1.22
C LEU A 167 -11.42 10.56 -1.29
N LEU A 168 -10.57 11.53 -1.63
CA LEU A 168 -10.98 12.93 -1.82
C LEU A 168 -11.68 13.13 -3.17
N GLY A 169 -13.00 13.01 -3.17
CA GLY A 169 -13.84 13.30 -4.32
C GLY A 169 -15.31 13.06 -4.01
N ARG A 170 -16.21 13.85 -4.60
CA ARG A 170 -17.65 13.53 -4.59
C ARG A 170 -17.85 12.23 -5.38
N ARG A 171 -18.93 11.50 -5.08
CA ARG A 171 -19.33 10.28 -5.81
C ARG A 171 -19.24 10.54 -7.32
N SER A 172 -18.14 10.14 -7.94
CA SER A 172 -18.08 9.79 -9.36
C SER A 172 -18.76 8.46 -9.54
#